data_AF-A0A7Z9QU24-F1
#
_entry.id   AF-A0A7Z9QU24-F1
#
_cell.length_a   1.000
_cell.length_b   1.000
_cell.length_c   1.000
_cell.angle_alpha   90.00
_cell.angle_beta   90.00
_cell.angle_gamma   90.00
#
_symmetry.space_group_name_H-M   'P 1'
#
loop_
_entity.id
_entity.type
_entity.pdbx_description
1 polymer ?
#
loop_
_entity_poly.entity_id
_entity_poly.type
_entity_poly.pdbx_seq_one_letter_code
_entity_poly.pdbx_strand_id
1 'polypeptide(L)' 'MLNWGLIGSGGIAYVFCNGMRFSNTGQILAVASRAQSRADRLITDFAIPSMTRERCAGISKQIAEYWRDL' A
#
# COMPACT_ATOMS: atom_id res chain seq x y z
N MET A 1 6.91 5.45 -16.27
CA MET A 1 7.03 4.83 -14.94
C MET A 1 5.65 4.32 -14.55
N LEU A 2 5.47 3.01 -14.36
CA LEU A 2 4.20 2.44 -13.94
C LEU A 2 4.08 2.50 -12.40
N ASN A 3 2.96 3.01 -11.90
CA ASN A 3 2.71 3.13 -10.47
C ASN A 3 1.76 2.01 -10.03
N TRP A 4 2.22 1.14 -9.14
CA TRP A 4 1.47 -0.01 -8.67
C TRP A 4 0.88 0.22 -7.27
N GLY A 5 -0.35 -0.26 -7.09
CA GLY A 5 -0.96 -0.47 -5.78
C GLY A 5 -1.12 -1.96 -5.49
N LEU A 6 -0.77 -2.39 -4.28
CA LEU A 6 -0.92 -3.76 -3.81
C LEU A 6 -2.17 -3.89 -2.95
N ILE A 7 -3.01 -4.89 -3.26
CA ILE A 7 -4.14 -5.28 -2.41
C ILE A 7 -3.85 -6.68 -1.89
N GLY A 8 -3.66 -6.77 -0.57
CA GLY A 8 -3.16 -7.96 0.11
C GLY A 8 -1.66 -7.88 0.40
N SER A 9 -1.27 -8.53 1.49
CA SER A 9 0.09 -8.46 2.06
C SER A 9 0.57 -9.87 2.46
N GLY A 10 0.24 -10.87 1.64
CA GLY A 10 0.62 -12.28 1.83
C GLY A 10 1.90 -12.65 1.07
N GLY A 11 2.22 -13.95 1.00
CA GLY A 11 3.48 -14.43 0.38
C GLY A 11 3.69 -13.95 -1.06
N ILE A 12 2.65 -13.94 -1.88
CA ILE A 12 2.73 -13.45 -3.27
C ILE A 12 3.12 -11.97 -3.33
N ALA A 13 2.63 -11.14 -2.39
CA ALA A 13 2.99 -9.73 -2.34
C ALA A 13 4.49 -9.54 -2.09
N TYR A 14 5.10 -10.35 -1.21
CA TYR A 14 6.56 -10.32 -0.99
C TYR A 14 7.34 -10.71 -2.24
N VAL A 15 6.89 -11.76 -2.96
CA VAL A 15 7.53 -12.17 -4.22
C VAL A 15 7.46 -11.06 -5.26
N PHE A 16 6.29 -10.42 -5.41
CA PHE A 16 6.11 -9.29 -6.32
C PHE A 16 6.99 -8.10 -5.93
N CYS A 17 7.00 -7.69 -4.66
CA CYS A 17 7.86 -6.61 -4.18
C CYS A 17 9.35 -6.90 -4.40
N ASN A 18 9.79 -8.15 -4.22
CA ASN A 18 11.16 -8.56 -4.53
C ASN A 18 11.48 -8.42 -6.02
N GLY A 19 10.56 -8.81 -6.91
CA GLY A 19 10.74 -8.60 -8.36
C GLY A 19 10.82 -7.11 -8.72
N MET A 20 10.00 -6.28 -8.10
CA MET A 20 9.97 -4.82 -8.35
C MET A 20 11.27 -4.11 -7.99
N ARG A 21 12.10 -4.66 -7.09
CA ARG A 21 13.44 -4.11 -6.78
C ARG A 21 14.38 -4.07 -8.00
N PHE A 22 14.13 -4.92 -8.99
CA PHE A 22 14.92 -4.99 -10.23
C PHE A 22 14.21 -4.36 -11.43
N SER A 23 13.05 -3.74 -11.21
CA SER A 23 12.27 -3.09 -12.26
C SER A 23 12.68 -1.63 -12.41
N ASN A 24 13.09 -1.26 -13.62
CA ASN A 24 13.35 0.14 -13.97
C ASN A 24 12.13 0.80 -14.62
N THR A 25 11.04 0.06 -14.81
CA THR A 25 9.84 0.52 -15.53
C THR A 25 8.67 0.82 -14.60
N GLY A 26 8.74 0.45 -13.32
CA GLY A 26 7.68 0.72 -12.36
C GLY A 26 8.13 0.78 -10.91
N GLN A 27 7.22 1.26 -10.07
CA GLN A 27 7.40 1.39 -8.62
C GLN A 27 6.09 1.08 -7.89
N ILE A 28 6.19 0.69 -6.63
CA ILE A 28 5.03 0.47 -5.75
C ILE A 28 4.85 1.73 -4.91
N LEU A 29 3.63 2.27 -4.86
CA LEU A 29 3.31 3.50 -4.12
C LEU A 29 2.23 3.31 -3.04
N ALA A 30 1.49 2.21 -3.08
CA ALA A 30 0.39 1.96 -2.14
C ALA A 30 0.28 0.48 -1.79
N VAL A 31 -0.10 0.20 -0.54
CA VAL A 31 -0.41 -1.14 -0.03
C VAL A 31 -1.67 -1.06 0.81
N ALA A 32 -2.66 -1.90 0.50
CA ALA A 32 -3.88 -2.06 1.28
C ALA A 32 -4.03 -3.52 1.72
N SER A 33 -4.50 -3.74 2.94
CA SER A 33 -4.78 -5.08 3.46
C SER A 33 -5.90 -5.01 4.49
N ARG A 34 -6.70 -6.08 4.60
CA ARG A 34 -7.69 -6.21 5.69
C ARG A 34 -7.04 -6.19 7.08
N ALA A 35 -5.81 -6.67 7.17
CA ALA A 35 -5.00 -6.59 8.38
C ALA A 35 -3.98 -5.46 8.23
N GLN A 36 -4.28 -4.30 8.81
CA GLN A 36 -3.44 -3.09 8.69
C GLN A 36 -1.98 -3.35 9.07
N SER A 37 -1.73 -4.07 10.16
CA SER A 37 -0.38 -4.42 10.62
C SER A 37 0.45 -5.19 9.59
N ARG A 38 -0.20 -5.98 8.71
CA ARG A 38 0.49 -6.69 7.64
C ARG A 38 0.82 -5.78 6.45
N ALA A 39 -0.01 -4.78 6.16
CA ALA A 39 0.32 -3.75 5.18
C ALA A 39 1.50 -2.90 5.68
N ASP A 40 1.44 -2.43 6.92
CA ASP A 40 2.49 -1.60 7.54
C ASP A 40 3.84 -2.32 7.56
N ARG A 41 3.84 -3.62 7.89
CA ARG A 41 5.03 -4.45 7.82
C ARG A 41 5.59 -4.52 6.40
N LEU A 42 4.77 -4.80 5.39
CA LEU A 42 5.22 -4.88 4.00
C LEU A 42 5.80 -3.54 3.51
N ILE A 43 5.14 -2.43 3.85
CA ILE A 43 5.61 -1.07 3.55
C ILE A 43 7.00 -0.86 4.15
N THR A 44 7.19 -1.24 5.41
CA THR A 44 8.46 -1.11 6.13
C THR A 44 9.55 -2.00 5.53
N ASP A 45 9.27 -3.30 5.33
CA ASP A 45 10.23 -4.30 4.85
C ASP A 45 10.78 -3.96 3.45
N PHE A 46 10.01 -3.25 2.64
CA PHE A 46 10.38 -2.85 1.28
C PHE A 46 10.67 -1.36 1.11
N ALA A 47 10.67 -0.58 2.20
CA ALA A 47 10.81 0.89 2.18
C ALA A 47 9.92 1.54 1.11
N ILE A 48 8.69 1.03 0.97
CA ILE A 48 7.75 1.55 -0.02
C ILE A 48 7.45 2.99 0.38
N PRO A 49 7.55 3.96 -0.55
CA PRO A 49 7.17 5.35 -0.32
C PRO A 49 5.63 5.45 -0.27
N SER A 50 5.01 4.70 0.63
CA SER A 50 3.59 4.80 0.91
C SER A 50 3.43 5.85 1.98
N MET A 51 2.55 6.81 1.73
CA MET A 51 2.07 7.71 2.75
C MET A 51 1.36 6.88 3.82
N THR A 52 2.04 6.63 4.93
CA THR A 52 1.42 6.13 6.15
C THR A 52 0.23 7.03 6.50
N ARG A 53 -0.76 6.41 7.13
CA ARG A 53 -2.13 6.88 7.43
C ARG A 53 -2.28 8.36 7.84
N GLU A 54 -1.24 8.98 8.38
CA GLU A 54 -1.21 10.37 8.86
C GLU A 54 -1.51 11.41 7.76
N ARG A 55 -1.19 11.17 6.47
CA ARG A 55 -1.64 12.07 5.38
C ARG A 55 -3.01 11.71 4.81
N CYS A 56 -3.48 10.48 5.00
CA CYS A 56 -4.89 10.13 4.71
C CYS A 56 -5.86 10.74 5.74
N ALA A 57 -5.39 11.20 6.90
CA ALA A 57 -6.19 12.03 7.80
C ALA A 57 -6.61 13.38 7.16
N GLY A 58 -5.94 13.79 6.08
CA GLY A 58 -6.31 14.94 5.26
C GLY A 58 -7.17 14.59 4.03
N ILE A 59 -7.40 13.31 3.74
CA ILE A 59 -8.41 12.88 2.75
C ILE A 59 -9.74 12.99 3.50
N SER A 60 -10.52 13.99 3.11
CA SER A 60 -11.63 14.56 3.87
C SER A 60 -12.55 13.50 4.50
N LYS A 61 -13.07 13.82 5.70
CA LYS A 61 -14.09 13.05 6.46
C LYS A 61 -15.15 12.37 5.58
N GLN A 62 -15.48 12.99 4.45
CA GLN A 62 -16.43 12.55 3.45
C GLN A 62 -16.16 11.15 2.86
N ILE A 63 -14.89 10.78 2.62
CA ILE A 63 -14.57 9.42 2.12
C ILE A 63 -14.64 8.40 3.25
N ALA A 64 -14.22 8.76 4.47
CA ALA A 64 -14.30 7.86 5.63
C ALA A 64 -15.75 7.60 6.09
N GLU A 65 -16.66 8.56 5.87
CA GLU A 65 -18.11 8.38 6.08
C GLU A 65 -18.74 7.51 4.99
N TYR A 66 -18.34 7.69 3.72
CA TYR A 66 -18.80 6.85 2.61
C TYR A 66 -18.55 5.34 2.80
N TRP A 67 -17.44 4.96 3.46
CA TRP A 67 -17.13 3.56 3.77
C TRP A 67 -17.71 3.04 5.10
N ARG A 68 -18.44 3.87 5.86
CA ARG A 68 -19.10 3.45 7.11
C ARG A 68 -20.55 2.99 6.91
N ASP A 69 -21.19 3.44 5.84
CA ASP A 69 -22.59 3.16 5.52
C ASP A 69 -22.76 2.04 4.47
N LEU A 70 -21.67 1.29 4.20
CA LEU A 70 -21.63 0.04 3.42
C LEU A 70 -21.19 -1.11 4.34
#